data_AF-A0AA36BF08-F1
#
_entry.id   AF-A0AA36BF08-F1
#
_cell.length_a   1.000
_cell.length_b   1.000
_cell.length_c   1.000
_cell.angle_alpha   90.00
_cell.angle_beta   90.00
_cell.angle_gamma   90.00
#
_symmetry.space_group_name_H-M   'P 1'
#
loop_
_entity.id
_entity.type
_entity.pdbx_description
1 polymer ?
#
loop_
_entity_poly.entity_id
_entity_poly.type
_entity_poly.pdbx_seq_one_letter_code
_entity_poly.pdbx_strand_id
1 'polypeptide(L)'
;MRYITGVTITTAAVIVLLIAVDRYFRVCRPRTWQFTRRSAVHTVGVVFAIVVTGTSPGVFIFGCHKVSTSVDLVGYECFISEEYISTIFPTVYFVSISIHLILCLYLTSIQIDQRNIKISVSQLDWYKAEKNQEDKYADSNFNVMLLNHL
;
A
#
# COMPACT_ATOMS: atom_id res chain seq x y z
N MET A 1 -14.57 9.37 -18.97
CA MET A 1 -14.06 7.98 -18.82
C MET A 1 -12.60 7.90 -18.35
N ARG A 2 -11.67 8.74 -18.85
CA ARG A 2 -10.24 8.70 -18.49
C ARG A 2 -9.92 8.77 -17.00
N TYR A 3 -10.65 9.57 -16.22
CA TYR A 3 -10.50 9.66 -14.77
C TYR A 3 -10.70 8.29 -14.08
N ILE A 4 -11.79 7.59 -14.39
CA ILE A 4 -12.11 6.28 -13.81
C ILE A 4 -11.02 5.27 -14.17
N THR A 5 -10.55 5.29 -15.41
CA THR A 5 -9.44 4.44 -15.86
C THR A 5 -8.17 4.71 -15.07
N GLY A 6 -7.81 5.99 -14.85
CA GLY A 6 -6.65 6.38 -14.05
C GLY A 6 -6.73 5.89 -12.60
N VAL A 7 -7.87 6.12 -11.93
CA VAL A 7 -8.12 5.63 -10.55
C VAL A 7 -8.04 4.11 -10.48
N THR A 8 -8.62 3.41 -11.46
CA THR A 8 -8.69 1.94 -11.44
C THR A 8 -7.32 1.31 -11.67
N ILE A 9 -6.55 1.80 -12.66
CA ILE A 9 -5.21 1.27 -12.97
C ILE A 9 -4.26 1.49 -11.80
N THR A 10 -4.25 2.69 -11.22
CA THR A 10 -3.37 3.01 -10.09
C THR A 10 -3.71 2.19 -8.85
N THR A 11 -5.00 2.08 -8.52
CA THR A 11 -5.46 1.24 -7.41
C THR A 11 -5.09 -0.23 -7.64
N ALA A 12 -5.30 -0.75 -8.84
CA ALA A 12 -4.98 -2.14 -9.19
C ALA A 12 -3.47 -2.41 -9.06
N ALA A 13 -2.62 -1.51 -9.55
CA ALA A 13 -1.16 -1.64 -9.45
C ALA A 13 -0.70 -1.73 -7.99
N VAL A 14 -1.23 -0.86 -7.11
CA VAL A 14 -0.87 -0.86 -5.68
C VAL A 14 -1.38 -2.13 -5.00
N ILE A 15 -2.60 -2.58 -5.29
CA ILE A 15 -3.15 -3.83 -4.72
C ILE A 15 -2.30 -5.04 -5.14
N VAL A 16 -1.92 -5.13 -6.41
CA VAL A 16 -1.06 -6.22 -6.91
C VAL A 16 0.29 -6.22 -6.20
N LEU A 17 0.89 -5.04 -6.00
CA LEU A 17 2.13 -4.91 -5.24
C LEU A 17 1.96 -5.40 -3.79
N LEU A 18 0.89 -5.01 -3.11
CA LEU A 18 0.60 -5.45 -1.74
C LEU A 18 0.42 -6.98 -1.67
N ILE A 19 -0.28 -7.58 -2.64
CA ILE A 19 -0.43 -9.03 -2.73
C ILE A 19 0.92 -9.70 -2.96
N ALA A 20 1.74 -9.19 -3.88
CA ALA A 20 3.07 -9.74 -4.14
C ALA A 20 3.96 -9.71 -2.89
N VAL A 21 3.92 -8.61 -2.14
CA VAL A 21 4.63 -8.45 -0.87
C VAL A 21 4.11 -9.43 0.20
N ASP A 22 2.79 -9.56 0.35
CA ASP A 22 2.18 -10.56 1.26
C ASP A 22 2.63 -11.98 0.92
N ARG A 23 2.64 -12.34 -0.37
CA ARG A 23 3.10 -13.65 -0.84
C ARG A 23 4.59 -13.86 -0.63
N TYR A 24 5.41 -12.84 -0.87
CA TYR A 24 6.84 -12.87 -0.62
C TYR A 24 7.12 -13.16 0.87
N PHE A 25 6.46 -12.44 1.79
CA PHE A 25 6.63 -12.70 3.22
C PHE A 25 6.15 -14.09 3.63
N ARG A 26 5.02 -14.54 3.09
CA ARG A 26 4.49 -15.88 3.39
C ARG A 26 5.44 -17.00 2.96
N VAL A 27 6.16 -16.85 1.84
CA VAL A 27 7.08 -17.85 1.30
C VAL A 27 8.47 -17.72 1.93
N CYS A 28 9.05 -16.52 1.92
CA CYS A 28 10.43 -16.30 2.36
C CYS A 28 10.57 -16.16 3.89
N ARG A 29 9.47 -15.90 4.61
CA ARG A 29 9.46 -15.80 6.08
C ARG A 29 8.22 -16.50 6.68
N PRO A 30 8.17 -17.84 6.69
CA PRO A 30 6.99 -18.62 7.09
C PRO A 30 6.53 -18.42 8.55
N ARG A 31 7.30 -17.70 9.39
CA ARG A 31 6.98 -17.41 10.79
C ARG A 31 6.51 -15.97 11.03
N THR A 32 6.14 -15.22 9.99
CA THR A 32 5.59 -13.86 10.12
C THR A 32 4.06 -13.86 10.19
N TRP A 33 3.51 -12.90 10.94
CA TRP A 33 2.07 -12.69 11.16
C TRP A 33 1.30 -12.64 9.82
N GLN A 34 0.27 -13.46 9.68
CA GLN A 34 -0.60 -13.46 8.51
C GLN A 34 -1.41 -12.15 8.45
N PHE A 35 -1.54 -11.57 7.26
CA PHE A 35 -2.44 -10.43 7.03
C PHE A 35 -3.85 -10.79 7.54
N THR A 36 -4.26 -10.18 8.65
CA THR A 36 -5.62 -10.34 9.12
C THR A 36 -6.57 -9.68 8.13
N ARG A 37 -7.70 -10.33 7.83
CA ARG A 37 -8.72 -9.83 6.87
C ARG A 37 -9.10 -8.37 7.14
N ARG A 38 -9.19 -7.98 8.42
CA ARG A 38 -9.51 -6.61 8.85
C ARG A 38 -8.40 -5.60 8.48
N SER A 39 -7.13 -5.97 8.67
CA SER A 39 -5.99 -5.11 8.30
C SER A 39 -5.85 -4.95 6.79
N ALA A 40 -6.12 -6.02 6.02
CA ALA A 40 -6.13 -5.95 4.55
C ALA A 40 -7.20 -4.98 4.04
N VAL A 41 -8.44 -5.12 4.51
CA VAL A 41 -9.56 -4.24 4.13
C VAL A 41 -9.27 -2.78 4.49
N HIS A 42 -8.74 -2.53 5.69
CA HIS A 42 -8.35 -1.18 6.10
C HIS A 42 -7.24 -0.60 5.23
N THR A 43 -6.20 -1.39 4.92
CA THR A 43 -5.09 -0.96 4.05
C THR A 43 -5.60 -0.60 2.66
N VAL A 44 -6.42 -1.47 2.05
CA VAL A 44 -6.98 -1.24 0.72
C VAL A 44 -7.93 -0.03 0.72
N GLY A 45 -8.76 0.13 1.75
CA GLY A 45 -9.66 1.28 1.89
C GLY A 45 -8.91 2.61 1.99
N VAL A 46 -7.83 2.67 2.77
CA VAL A 46 -6.98 3.86 2.89
C VAL A 46 -6.30 4.19 1.56
N VAL A 47 -5.73 3.19 0.88
CA VAL A 47 -5.11 3.37 -0.45
C VAL A 47 -6.13 3.91 -1.45
N PHE A 48 -7.33 3.33 -1.49
CA PHE A 48 -8.39 3.77 -2.39
C PHE A 48 -8.80 5.23 -2.12
N ALA A 49 -8.96 5.62 -0.85
CA ALA A 49 -9.29 6.99 -0.48
C ALA A 49 -8.20 8.00 -0.90
N ILE A 50 -6.92 7.63 -0.75
CA ILE A 50 -5.79 8.49 -1.16
C ILE A 50 -5.75 8.65 -2.69
N VAL A 51 -5.99 7.56 -3.44
CA VAL A 51 -6.03 7.62 -4.91
C VAL A 51 -7.20 8.48 -5.39
N VAL A 52 -8.39 8.32 -4.83
CA VAL A 52 -9.57 9.10 -5.22
C VAL A 52 -9.37 10.60 -4.94
N THR A 53 -8.85 10.96 -3.78
CA THR A 53 -8.57 12.37 -3.43
C THR A 53 -7.48 12.97 -4.30
N GLY A 54 -6.41 12.22 -4.58
CA GLY A 54 -5.31 12.66 -5.44
C GLY A 54 -5.68 12.84 -6.91
N THR A 55 -6.59 12.00 -7.41
CA THR A 55 -7.01 12.08 -8.82
C THR A 55 -8.07 13.16 -9.03
N SER A 56 -8.73 13.64 -7.96
CA SER A 56 -9.85 14.59 -8.01
C SER A 56 -9.65 15.83 -8.90
N PRO A 57 -8.46 16.45 -9.05
CA PRO A 57 -8.29 17.60 -9.93
C PRO A 57 -8.54 17.24 -11.41
N GLY A 58 -8.37 15.97 -11.77
CA GLY A 58 -8.59 15.50 -13.14
C GLY A 58 -10.04 15.60 -13.58
N VAL A 59 -11.00 15.51 -12.65
CA VAL A 59 -12.43 15.65 -12.96
C VAL A 59 -12.74 17.03 -13.54
N PHE A 60 -12.00 18.06 -13.13
CA PHE A 60 -12.21 19.44 -13.58
C PHE A 60 -11.48 19.77 -14.90
N ILE A 61 -10.39 19.07 -15.21
CA ILE A 61 -9.53 19.37 -16.37
C ILE A 61 -9.97 18.60 -17.63
N PHE A 62 -10.52 17.40 -17.46
CA PHE A 62 -10.99 16.61 -18.59
C PHE A 62 -12.32 17.15 -19.14
N GLY A 63 -12.34 17.44 -20.45
CA GLY A 63 -13.50 17.95 -21.16
C GLY A 63 -13.58 17.45 -22.60
N CYS A 64 -14.52 17.99 -23.36
CA CYS A 64 -14.64 17.71 -24.79
C CYS A 64 -13.76 18.68 -25.58
N HIS A 65 -12.87 18.14 -26.41
CA HIS A 65 -12.06 18.84 -27.40
C HIS A 65 -12.62 18.56 -28.78
N LYS A 66 -12.82 19.60 -29.59
CA LYS A 66 -13.22 19.49 -31.00
C LYS A 66 -11.95 19.40 -31.84
N VAL A 67 -11.86 18.34 -32.63
CA VAL A 67 -10.77 18.15 -33.59
C VAL A 67 -11.36 18.28 -34.99
N SER A 68 -10.92 19.30 -35.74
CA SER A 68 -11.27 19.47 -37.14
C SER A 68 -10.47 18.49 -38.00
N THR A 69 -11.15 17.60 -38.72
CA THR A 69 -10.52 16.67 -39.67
C THR A 69 -10.31 17.35 -41.03
N SER A 70 -9.39 16.85 -41.87
CA SER A 70 -9.08 17.44 -43.20
C SER A 70 -10.24 17.45 -44.20
N VAL A 71 -11.19 16.54 -44.02
CA VAL A 71 -12.54 16.61 -44.58
C VAL A 71 -13.40 17.25 -43.51
N ASP A 72 -14.15 18.31 -43.86
CA ASP A 72 -14.95 19.27 -43.06
C ASP A 72 -15.92 18.65 -42.01
N LEU A 73 -15.38 17.76 -41.18
CA LEU A 73 -16.01 16.90 -40.19
C LEU A 73 -15.41 17.27 -38.84
N VAL A 74 -16.29 17.64 -37.91
CA VAL A 74 -15.91 17.95 -36.54
C VAL A 74 -15.95 16.67 -35.72
N GLY A 75 -14.78 16.17 -35.34
CA GLY A 75 -14.64 15.10 -34.36
C GLY A 75 -14.71 15.65 -32.93
N TYR A 76 -15.25 14.85 -32.02
CA TYR A 76 -15.25 15.15 -30.58
C TYR A 76 -14.36 14.16 -29.86
N GLU A 77 -13.31 14.65 -29.20
CA GLU A 77 -12.41 13.85 -28.38
C GLU A 77 -12.57 14.21 -26.90
N CYS A 78 -12.64 13.20 -26.03
CA CYS A 78 -12.58 13.41 -24.58
C CYS A 78 -11.11 13.50 -24.14
N PHE A 79 -10.58 14.72 -24.15
CA PHE A 79 -9.22 15.04 -23.73
C PHE A 79 -9.24 16.21 -22.73
N ILE A 80 -8.25 17.10 -22.80
CA ILE A 80 -8.21 18.34 -22.03
C ILE A 80 -9.15 19.32 -22.74
N SER A 81 -10.00 20.03 -21.99
CA SER A 81 -10.85 21.03 -22.64
C SER A 81 -10.01 22.08 -23.35
N GLU A 82 -10.50 22.61 -24.46
CA GLU A 82 -9.79 23.60 -25.27
C GLU A 82 -9.34 24.83 -24.48
N GLU A 83 -10.11 25.18 -23.45
CA GLU A 83 -9.84 26.28 -22.53
C GLU A 83 -8.54 26.08 -21.72
N TYR A 84 -8.12 24.83 -21.50
CA TYR A 84 -6.92 24.50 -20.73
C TYR A 84 -5.76 23.98 -21.58
N ILE A 85 -5.95 23.65 -22.86
CA ILE A 85 -4.90 23.08 -23.73
C ILE A 85 -3.69 24.02 -23.87
N SER A 86 -3.90 25.33 -23.97
CA SER A 86 -2.84 26.33 -24.12
C SER A 86 -2.29 26.87 -22.80
N THR A 87 -2.79 26.36 -21.67
CA THR A 87 -2.46 26.85 -20.34
C THR A 87 -1.46 25.94 -19.63
N ILE A 88 -0.93 26.35 -18.47
CA ILE A 88 -0.02 25.54 -17.65
C ILE A 88 -0.72 24.43 -16.86
N PHE A 89 -2.06 24.43 -16.83
CA PHE A 89 -2.88 23.48 -16.07
C PHE A 89 -2.61 21.99 -16.39
N PRO A 90 -2.45 21.58 -17.66
CA PRO A 90 -2.08 20.20 -18.01
C PRO A 90 -0.76 19.77 -17.37
N THR A 91 0.27 20.62 -17.46
CA THR A 91 1.60 20.33 -16.92
C THR A 91 1.56 20.20 -15.40
N VAL A 92 0.88 21.12 -14.72
CA VAL A 92 0.69 21.07 -13.26
C VAL A 92 -0.07 19.80 -12.86
N TYR A 93 -1.08 19.40 -13.63
CA TYR A 93 -1.83 18.18 -13.37
C TYR A 93 -0.96 16.92 -13.49
N PHE A 94 -0.19 16.78 -14.56
CA PHE A 94 0.71 15.63 -14.71
C PHE A 94 1.76 15.56 -13.60
N VAL A 95 2.37 16.70 -13.25
CA VAL A 95 3.33 16.78 -12.13
C VAL A 95 2.66 16.41 -10.81
N SER A 96 1.43 16.90 -10.56
CA SER A 96 0.69 16.56 -9.34
C SER A 96 0.40 15.06 -9.24
N ILE A 97 0.01 14.41 -10.34
CA ILE A 97 -0.21 12.95 -10.37
C ILE A 97 1.08 12.20 -10.10
N SER A 98 2.20 12.61 -10.69
CA SER A 98 3.50 11.99 -10.46
C SER A 98 3.92 12.09 -8.99
N ILE A 99 3.78 13.26 -8.37
CA ILE A 99 4.05 13.46 -6.94
C ILE A 99 3.13 12.58 -6.09
N HIS A 100 1.85 12.51 -6.44
CA HIS A 100 0.86 11.69 -5.71
C HIS A 100 1.19 10.20 -5.78
N LEU A 101 1.66 9.72 -6.94
CA LEU A 101 2.11 8.35 -7.12
C LEU A 101 3.33 8.02 -6.24
N ILE A 102 4.30 8.92 -6.19
CA ILE A 102 5.50 8.77 -5.34
C ILE A 102 5.09 8.72 -3.86
N LEU A 103 4.20 9.62 -3.42
CA LEU A 103 3.65 9.63 -2.07
C LEU A 103 2.93 8.32 -1.73
N CYS A 104 2.07 7.83 -2.62
CA CYS A 104 1.38 6.54 -2.43
C CYS A 104 2.38 5.39 -2.26
N LEU A 105 3.40 5.30 -3.11
CA LEU A 105 4.43 4.27 -3.01
C LEU A 105 5.21 4.39 -1.70
N TYR A 106 5.63 5.60 -1.34
CA TYR A 106 6.35 5.87 -0.09
C TYR A 106 5.53 5.46 1.15
N LEU A 107 4.25 5.87 1.22
CA LEU A 107 3.36 5.51 2.33
C LEU A 107 3.14 3.99 2.41
N THR A 108 2.96 3.31 1.27
CA THR A 108 2.84 1.85 1.28
C THR A 108 4.14 1.17 1.73
N SER A 109 5.31 1.69 1.34
CA SER A 109 6.60 1.17 1.82
C SER A 109 6.81 1.37 3.32
N ILE A 110 6.43 2.52 3.88
CA ILE A 110 6.45 2.76 5.33
C ILE A 110 5.51 1.78 6.01
N GLN A 111 4.28 1.61 5.51
CA GLN A 111 3.34 0.66 6.13
C GLN A 111 3.84 -0.79 6.07
N ILE A 112 4.59 -1.17 5.04
CA ILE A 112 5.23 -2.48 4.94
C ILE A 112 6.37 -2.58 5.96
N ASP A 113 7.20 -1.54 6.06
CA ASP A 113 8.36 -1.54 6.97
C ASP A 113 7.93 -1.52 8.45
N GLN A 114 6.96 -0.67 8.80
CA GLN A 114 6.31 -0.65 10.11
C GLN A 114 5.72 -2.01 10.48
N ARG A 115 5.13 -2.72 9.51
CA ARG A 115 4.68 -4.10 9.71
C ARG A 115 5.85 -5.05 9.95
N ASN A 116 6.92 -4.97 9.17
CA ASN A 116 8.11 -5.80 9.34
C ASN A 116 8.77 -5.63 10.71
N ILE A 117 8.89 -4.38 11.18
CA ILE A 117 9.45 -4.07 12.49
C ILE A 117 8.57 -4.64 13.60
N LYS A 118 7.26 -4.39 13.56
CA LYS A 118 6.32 -4.89 14.58
C LYS A 118 6.32 -6.41 14.67
N ILE A 119 6.42 -7.09 13.52
CA ILE A 119 6.55 -8.55 13.48
C ILE A 119 7.86 -8.98 14.13
N SER A 120 8.98 -8.35 13.79
CA SER A 120 10.30 -8.69 14.36
C SER A 120 10.32 -8.53 15.88
N VAL A 121 9.68 -7.50 16.43
CA VAL A 121 9.54 -7.30 17.87
C VAL A 121 8.69 -8.40 18.50
N SER A 122 7.53 -8.73 17.92
CA SER A 122 6.70 -9.83 18.44
C SER A 122 7.41 -11.18 18.41
N GLN A 123 8.36 -11.37 17.49
CA GLN A 123 9.16 -12.58 17.42
C GLN A 123 10.15 -12.67 18.60
N LEU A 124 10.73 -11.54 18.98
CA LEU A 124 11.63 -11.47 20.13
C LEU A 124 10.90 -11.77 21.45
N ASP A 125 9.66 -11.31 21.57
CA ASP A 125 8.87 -11.47 22.80
C ASP A 125 8.48 -12.93 23.06
N TRP A 126 8.07 -13.70 22.03
CA TRP A 126 7.78 -15.13 22.23
C TRP A 126 9.05 -15.92 22.59
N TYR A 127 10.19 -15.59 21.98
CA TYR A 127 11.45 -16.28 22.25
C TYR A 127 11.91 -16.05 23.70
N LYS A 128 11.77 -14.81 24.19
CA LYS A 128 12.03 -14.50 25.60
C LYS A 128 11.06 -15.21 26.55
N ALA A 129 9.79 -15.33 26.17
CA ALA A 129 8.80 -16.03 26.99
C ALA A 129 9.09 -17.54 27.12
N GLU A 130 9.50 -18.18 26.03
CA GLU A 130 9.85 -19.61 26.00
C GLU A 130 11.11 -19.88 26.82
N LYS A 131 12.17 -19.07 26.63
CA LYS A 131 13.39 -19.18 27.43
C LYS A 131 13.15 -18.99 28.93
N ASN A 132 12.30 -18.04 29.31
CA ASN A 132 11.89 -17.84 30.71
C ASN A 132 11.16 -19.06 31.31
N GLN A 133 10.47 -19.88 30.50
CA GLN A 133 9.87 -21.13 30.98
C GLN A 133 10.92 -22.22 31.18
N GLU A 134 11.88 -22.36 30.27
CA GLU A 134 12.98 -23.31 30.40
C GLU A 134 13.83 -23.02 31.64
N ASP A 135 14.16 -21.75 31.89
CA ASP A 135 14.94 -21.32 33.05
C ASP A 135 14.21 -21.66 34.37
N LYS A 136 12.89 -21.46 34.42
CA LYS A 136 12.07 -21.84 35.60
C LYS A 136 12.03 -23.35 35.82
N TYR A 137 11.97 -24.13 34.74
CA TYR A 137 11.97 -25.58 34.84
C TYR A 137 13.32 -26.11 35.35
N ALA A 138 14.43 -25.56 34.85
CA ALA A 138 15.78 -25.91 35.29
C ALA A 138 15.99 -25.65 36.80
N ASP A 139 15.54 -24.49 37.31
CA ASP A 139 15.65 -24.14 38.73
C ASP A 139 14.78 -25.07 39.61
N SER A 140 13.57 -25.41 39.14
CA SER A 140 12.71 -26.35 39.86
C SER A 140 13.34 -27.75 40.00
N ASN A 141 14.00 -28.27 38.96
CA ASN A 141 14.69 -29.55 39.00
C ASN A 141 15.93 -29.53 39.91
N PHE A 142 16.68 -28.43 39.92
CA PHE A 142 17.86 -28.29 40.79
C PHE A 142 17.48 -28.34 42.28
N ASN A 143 16.40 -27.66 42.67
CA ASN A 143 15.92 -27.67 44.05
C ASN A 143 15.43 -29.05 44.52
N VAL A 144 14.78 -29.82 43.64
CA VAL A 144 14.37 -31.20 43.94
C VAL A 144 15.59 -32.12 44.13
N MET A 145 16.66 -31.90 43.36
CA MET A 145 17.89 -32.69 43.48
C MET A 145 18.63 -32.45 44.79
N LEU A 146 18.65 -31.20 45.28
CA LEU A 146 19.22 -30.83 46.59
C LEU A 146 18.45 -31.45 47.76
N LEU A 147 17.11 -31.49 47.68
CA LEU A 147 16.25 -32.06 48.71
C LEU A 147 16.41 -33.58 48.88
N ASN A 148 16.74 -34.32 47.81
CA ASN A 148 16.96 -35.76 47.88
C ASN A 148 18.35 -36.16 48.45
N HIS A 149 19.24 -35.19 48.67
CA HIS A 149 20.60 -35.43 49.17
C HIS A 149 20.79 -35.08 50.66
N LEU A 150 19.72 -34.59 51.32
CA LEU A 150 19.64 -34.27 52.75
C LEU A 150 18.77 -35.32 53.47
#